data_AF-A0A950WHV1-F1
#
_entry.id   AF-A0A950WHV1-F1
#
_cell.length_a   1.000
_cell.length_b   1.000
_cell.length_c   1.000
_cell.angle_alpha   90.00
_cell.angle_beta   90.00
_cell.angle_gamma   90.00
#
_symmetry.space_group_name_H-M   'P 1'
#
loop_
_entity.id
_entity.type
_entity.pdbx_description
1 polymer ?
#
loop_
_entity_poly.entity_id
_entity_poly.type
_entity_poly.pdbx_seq_one_letter_code
_entity_poly.pdbx_strand_id
1 'polypeptide(L)'
;MIRSAHCRQVQKKPAYVLAEVEITDPPAFPACLAKVPETIKPYNSRLIALGKPVPKDGPAPQGTLAIVALNSLEDAESGTAHRPTRR
;
A
#
# COMPACT_ATOMS: atom_id res chain seq x y z
N MET A 1 -31.91 -35.56 8.70
CA MET A 1 -31.76 -34.09 8.90
C MET A 1 -30.42 -33.68 8.32
N ILE A 2 -30.38 -33.03 7.15
CA ILE A 2 -29.14 -32.55 6.54
C ILE A 2 -28.99 -31.08 6.90
N ARG A 3 -28.04 -30.76 7.77
CA ARG A 3 -27.67 -29.37 8.07
C ARG A 3 -26.80 -28.88 6.91
N SER A 4 -27.38 -28.11 6.00
CA SER A 4 -26.62 -27.34 5.03
C SER A 4 -25.85 -26.25 5.75
N ALA A 5 -24.56 -26.47 5.97
CA ALA A 5 -23.65 -25.41 6.38
C ALA A 5 -23.50 -24.44 5.19
N HIS A 6 -24.17 -23.30 5.28
CA HIS A 6 -23.93 -22.19 4.37
C HIS A 6 -22.52 -21.67 4.65
N CYS A 7 -21.53 -22.14 3.90
CA CYS A 7 -20.19 -21.57 3.95
C CYS A 7 -20.26 -20.20 3.27
N ARG A 8 -20.56 -19.16 4.05
CA ARG A 8 -20.45 -17.77 3.59
C ARG A 8 -18.97 -17.50 3.40
N GLN A 9 -18.48 -17.73 2.19
CA GLN A 9 -17.13 -17.34 1.79
C GLN A 9 -17.01 -15.84 2.03
N VAL A 10 -16.26 -15.43 3.05
CA VAL A 10 -15.96 -14.03 3.31
C VAL A 10 -15.12 -13.56 2.14
N GLN A 11 -15.74 -12.88 1.17
CA GLN A 11 -14.99 -12.26 0.09
C GLN A 11 -14.10 -11.18 0.70
N LYS A 12 -12.79 -11.39 0.61
CA LYS A 12 -11.79 -10.40 1.01
C LYS A 12 -11.95 -9.17 0.12
N LYS A 13 -12.23 -8.02 0.76
CA LYS A 13 -12.30 -6.72 0.06
C LYS A 13 -10.88 -6.16 -0.05
N PRO A 14 -10.49 -5.60 -1.19
CA PRO A 14 -9.17 -5.00 -1.34
C PRO A 14 -8.98 -3.83 -0.37
N ALA A 15 -7.74 -3.61 0.06
CA ALA A 15 -7.33 -2.49 0.88
C ALA A 15 -6.25 -1.66 0.18
N TYR A 16 -6.09 -0.42 0.61
CA TYR A 16 -5.12 0.51 0.02
C TYR A 16 -4.33 1.22 1.10
N VAL A 17 -3.01 1.26 0.93
CA VAL A 17 -2.12 2.14 1.71
C VAL A 17 -1.85 3.38 0.88
N LEU A 18 -2.16 4.54 1.46
CA LEU A 18 -1.83 5.85 0.91
C LEU A 18 -0.65 6.40 1.71
N ALA A 19 0.45 6.72 1.03
CA ALA A 19 1.64 7.27 1.66
C ALA A 19 2.08 8.54 0.94
N GLU A 20 2.27 9.60 1.72
CA GLU A 20 2.98 10.80 1.28
C GLU A 20 4.48 10.57 1.48
N VAL A 21 5.25 10.73 0.41
CA VAL A 21 6.68 10.47 0.37
C VAL A 21 7.41 11.76 0.00
N GLU A 22 8.25 12.22 0.92
CA GLU A 22 9.24 13.24 0.64
C GLU A 22 10.47 12.59 -0.01
N ILE A 23 10.83 13.04 -1.21
CA ILE A 23 12.02 12.58 -1.93
C ILE A 23 13.16 13.55 -1.64
N THR A 24 14.07 13.14 -0.77
CA THR A 24 15.21 13.96 -0.34
C THR A 24 16.45 13.82 -1.23
N ASP A 25 16.58 12.71 -1.96
CA ASP A 25 17.64 12.46 -2.95
C ASP A 25 17.02 12.04 -4.29
N PRO A 26 16.65 13.01 -5.16
CA PRO A 26 16.04 12.72 -6.45
C PRO A 26 16.91 11.86 -7.39
N PRO A 27 18.24 12.07 -7.48
CA PRO A 27 19.13 11.19 -8.27
C PRO A 27 19.12 9.72 -7.84
N ALA A 28 19.11 9.43 -6.53
CA ALA A 28 19.13 8.06 -6.02
C ALA A 28 17.75 7.38 -6.00
N PHE A 29 16.67 8.17 -6.03
CA PHE A 29 15.30 7.67 -5.89
C PHE A 29 14.90 6.56 -6.89
N PRO A 30 15.26 6.60 -8.19
CA PRO A 30 14.92 5.54 -9.13
C PRO A 30 15.45 4.15 -8.71
N ALA A 31 16.65 4.10 -8.13
CA ALA A 31 17.23 2.85 -7.65
C ALA A 31 16.53 2.33 -6.38
N CYS A 32 16.03 3.23 -5.52
CA CYS A 32 15.18 2.88 -4.39
C CYS A 32 13.84 2.30 -4.88
N LEU A 33 13.19 2.98 -5.85
CA LEU A 33 11.93 2.54 -6.43
C LEU A 33 12.00 1.16 -7.09
N ALA A 34 13.11 0.84 -7.75
CA ALA A 34 13.31 -0.46 -8.37
C ALA A 34 13.20 -1.64 -7.37
N LYS A 35 13.48 -1.40 -6.09
CA LYS A 35 13.42 -2.42 -5.02
C LYS A 35 12.03 -2.56 -4.39
N VAL A 36 11.16 -1.56 -4.54
CA VAL A 36 9.84 -1.53 -3.90
C VAL A 36 8.96 -2.74 -4.27
N PRO A 37 8.89 -3.19 -5.54
CA PRO A 37 8.08 -4.36 -5.87
C PRO A 37 8.49 -5.62 -5.11
N GLU A 38 9.78 -5.81 -4.85
CA GLU A 38 10.30 -6.97 -4.13
C GLU A 38 9.98 -6.89 -2.63
N THR A 39 10.07 -5.70 -2.03
CA THR A 39 9.81 -5.52 -0.59
C THR A 39 8.34 -5.65 -0.24
N ILE A 40 7.43 -5.30 -1.14
CA ILE A 40 5.99 -5.31 -0.87
C ILE A 40 5.31 -6.63 -1.29
N LYS A 41 5.97 -7.44 -2.13
CA LYS A 41 5.46 -8.74 -2.62
C LYS A 41 4.98 -9.70 -1.52
N PRO A 42 5.66 -9.84 -0.36
CA PRO A 42 5.21 -10.74 0.71
C PRO A 42 3.84 -10.38 1.30
N TYR A 43 3.38 -9.15 1.11
CA TYR A 43 2.13 -8.63 1.67
C TYR A 43 0.97 -8.67 0.67
N ASN A 44 1.02 -9.55 -0.34
CA ASN A 44 -0.02 -9.68 -1.37
C ASN A 44 -0.37 -8.32 -2.01
N SER A 45 0.65 -7.49 -2.26
CA SER A 45 0.46 -6.09 -2.60
C SER A 45 1.14 -5.67 -3.90
N ARG A 46 0.68 -4.54 -4.44
CA ARG A 46 1.19 -3.96 -5.69
C ARG A 46 1.18 -2.44 -5.62
N LEU A 47 2.28 -1.81 -6.00
CA LEU A 47 2.34 -0.37 -6.24
C LEU A 47 1.51 -0.03 -7.50
N ILE A 48 0.47 0.79 -7.35
CA ILE A 48 -0.45 1.15 -8.45
C ILE A 48 -0.36 2.61 -8.87
N ALA A 49 0.13 3.48 -7.99
CA ALA A 49 0.43 4.87 -8.34
C ALA A 49 1.63 5.38 -7.55
N LEU A 50 2.43 6.20 -8.21
CA LEU A 50 3.51 6.96 -7.60
C LEU A 50 3.70 8.25 -8.41
N GLY A 51 3.49 9.41 -7.79
CA GLY A 51 3.70 10.67 -8.47
C GLY A 51 3.29 11.89 -7.66
N LYS A 52 3.63 13.08 -8.16
CA LYS A 52 3.15 14.33 -7.58
C LYS A 52 1.64 14.44 -7.82
N PRO A 53 0.82 14.64 -6.79
CA PRO A 53 -0.62 14.80 -6.94
C PRO A 53 -0.92 16.10 -7.70
N VAL A 54 -1.88 16.05 -8.62
CA VAL A 54 -2.43 17.25 -9.28
C VAL A 54 -3.73 17.61 -8.55
N PRO A 55 -3.79 18.74 -7.82
CA PRO A 55 -5.00 19.12 -7.10
C PRO A 55 -6.15 19.36 -8.07
N LYS A 56 -7.32 18.83 -7.72
CA LYS A 56 -8.60 19.10 -8.41
C LYS A 56 -9.56 19.90 -7.52
N ASP A 57 -9.49 19.65 -6.22
CA ASP A 57 -10.17 20.42 -5.19
C ASP A 57 -9.30 20.42 -3.93
N GLY A 58 -9.35 21.51 -3.16
CA GLY A 58 -8.55 21.70 -1.95
C GLY A 58 -7.02 21.68 -2.14
N PRO A 59 -6.27 21.79 -1.03
CA PRO A 59 -4.81 21.71 -1.06
C PRO A 59 -4.35 20.27 -1.32
N ALA A 60 -3.38 20.10 -2.23
CA ALA A 60 -2.73 18.82 -2.44
C ALA A 60 -1.75 18.47 -1.31
N PRO A 61 -1.57 17.18 -0.98
CA PRO A 61 -0.57 16.75 -0.03
C PRO A 61 0.85 17.13 -0.42
N GLN A 62 1.72 17.31 0.57
CA GLN A 62 3.10 17.76 0.35
C GLN A 62 3.97 16.57 -0.05
N GLY A 63 4.37 16.52 -1.32
CA GLY A 63 5.33 15.53 -1.83
C GLY A 63 4.75 14.59 -2.89
N THR A 64 5.29 13.38 -2.94
CA THR A 64 4.90 12.34 -3.90
C THR A 64 3.90 11.41 -3.23
N LEU A 65 2.73 11.22 -3.84
CA LEU A 65 1.73 10.27 -3.36
C LEU A 65 2.06 8.87 -3.91
N ALA A 66 2.18 7.90 -3.01
CA ALA A 66 2.28 6.48 -3.32
C ALA A 66 0.99 5.77 -2.93
N ILE A 67 0.46 4.92 -3.82
CA ILE A 67 -0.71 4.10 -3.58
C ILE A 67 -0.33 2.63 -3.79
N VAL A 68 -0.49 1.84 -2.72
CA VAL A 68 -0.25 0.38 -2.73
C VAL A 68 -1.59 -0.33 -2.53
N ALA A 69 -1.94 -1.20 -3.47
CA ALA A 69 -3.13 -2.04 -3.39
C ALA A 69 -2.78 -3.38 -2.72
N LEU A 70 -3.69 -3.88 -1.89
CA LEU A 70 -3.60 -5.15 -1.18
C LEU A 70 -4.90 -5.95 -1.36
N ASN A 71 -4.82 -7.27 -1.19
CA ASN A 71 -5.98 -8.15 -1.31
C ASN A 71 -6.96 -8.01 -0.14
N SER A 72 -6.48 -7.66 1.07
CA SER A 72 -7.33 -7.36 2.22
C SER A 72 -6.71 -6.40 3.23
N LEU A 73 -7.52 -5.96 4.20
CA LEU A 73 -7.06 -5.12 5.31
C LEU A 73 -6.06 -5.87 6.21
N GLU A 74 -6.25 -7.17 6.43
CA GLU A 74 -5.32 -7.97 7.24
C GLU A 74 -3.91 -8.03 6.61
N ASP A 75 -3.83 -8.06 5.28
CA ASP A 75 -2.54 -7.97 4.57
C ASP A 75 -1.85 -6.61 4.83
N ALA A 76 -2.62 -5.53 4.98
CA ALA A 76 -2.11 -4.17 5.22
C ALA A 76 -1.60 -3.99 6.66
N GLU A 77 -2.32 -4.54 7.62
CA GLU A 77 -1.94 -4.54 9.04
C GLU A 77 -0.66 -5.36 9.27
N SER A 78 -0.52 -6.48 8.57
CA SER A 78 0.69 -7.32 8.63
C SER A 78 1.94 -6.60 8.11
N GLY A 79 1.80 -5.75 7.09
CA GLY A 79 2.89 -4.93 6.56
C GLY A 79 3.26 -3.72 7.41
N THR A 80 2.27 -3.10 8.09
CA THR A 80 2.49 -1.93 8.95
C THR A 80 3.11 -2.28 10.31
N ALA A 81 2.87 -3.50 10.83
CA ALA A 81 3.43 -3.98 12.08
C ALA A 81 4.97 -4.18 12.07
N HIS A 82 5.61 -4.21 10.89
CA HIS A 82 7.05 -4.43 10.76
C HIS A 82 7.91 -3.16 10.73
N ARG A 83 7.33 -1.94 10.80
CA ARG A 83 8.15 -0.72 10.80
C ARG A 83 8.96 -0.66 12.11
N PRO A 84 10.29 -0.83 12.10
CA PRO A 84 11.08 -0.57 13.30
C PRO A 84 10.96 0.91 13.59
N THR A 85 10.48 1.24 14.78
CA THR A 85 10.62 2.58 15.36
C THR A 85 12.10 2.93 15.30
N ARG A 86 12.46 3.85 14.39
CA ARG A 86 13.80 4.43 14.35
C ARG A 86 13.91 5.29 15.61
N ARG A 87 14.49 4.72 16.67
CA ARG A 87 14.97 5.46 17.85
C ARG A 87 16.16 6.31 17.44
#